data_AF-A0A8T3ZRC2-F1
#
_entry.id   AF-A0A8T3ZRC2-F1
#
_cell.length_a   1.000
_cell.length_b   1.000
_cell.length_c   1.000
_cell.angle_alpha   90.00
_cell.angle_beta   90.00
_cell.angle_gamma   90.00
#
_symmetry.space_group_name_H-M   'P 1'
#
loop_
_entity.id
_entity.type
_entity.pdbx_description
1 polymer ?
#
loop_
_entity_poly.entity_id
_entity_poly.type
_entity_poly.pdbx_seq_one_letter_code
_entity_poly.pdbx_strand_id
1 'polypeptide(L)'
;MKFNDFWALLKKETTNPITLRTLDQEKEFEAKYTIGKITIIPESSGEPRPIDQSHFRRVWNNACNKEKSEQLKPGNYQHISVNASYIVALMSHIVIDKDIECESVSEFLKRRQERYQSRIKNNS
;
A
#
# COMPACT_ATOMS: atom_id res chain seq x y z
N MET A 1 7.70 -11.14 -2.76
CA MET A 1 7.00 -10.20 -3.66
C MET A 1 7.52 -8.80 -3.44
N LYS A 2 7.93 -8.10 -4.51
CA LYS A 2 8.33 -6.69 -4.46
C LYS A 2 7.11 -5.77 -4.48
N PHE A 3 7.24 -4.56 -3.92
CA PHE A 3 6.14 -3.59 -3.88
C PHE A 3 5.55 -3.24 -5.25
N ASN A 4 6.38 -3.15 -6.29
CA ASN A 4 5.87 -2.78 -7.62
C ASN A 4 4.94 -3.84 -8.20
N ASP A 5 5.27 -5.12 -7.97
CA ASP A 5 4.44 -6.25 -8.41
C ASP A 5 3.15 -6.31 -7.59
N PHE A 6 3.27 -6.14 -6.26
CA PHE A 6 2.12 -5.98 -5.37
C PHE A 6 1.20 -4.86 -5.84
N TRP A 7 1.74 -3.68 -6.13
CA TRP A 7 0.94 -2.53 -6.54
C TRP A 7 0.29 -2.75 -7.91
N ALA A 8 0.98 -3.40 -8.84
CA ALA A 8 0.41 -3.75 -10.13
C ALA A 8 -0.78 -4.72 -9.99
N LEU A 9 -0.65 -5.74 -9.14
CA LEU A 9 -1.73 -6.67 -8.83
C LEU A 9 -2.89 -5.97 -8.12
N LEU A 10 -2.60 -5.17 -7.10
CA LEU A 10 -3.61 -4.43 -6.37
C LEU A 10 -4.44 -3.54 -7.29
N LYS A 11 -3.79 -2.79 -8.20
CA LYS A 11 -4.48 -1.98 -9.21
C LYS A 11 -5.40 -2.82 -10.09
N LYS A 12 -4.94 -4.00 -10.50
CA LYS A 12 -5.72 -4.91 -11.35
C LYS A 12 -6.98 -5.38 -10.61
N GLU A 13 -6.82 -5.89 -9.40
CA GLU A 13 -7.94 -6.37 -8.56
C GLU A 13 -8.94 -5.24 -8.25
N THR A 14 -8.43 -4.04 -7.97
CA THR A 14 -9.27 -2.88 -7.63
C THR A 14 -9.69 -2.05 -8.85
N THR A 15 -9.57 -2.58 -10.07
CA THR A 15 -10.11 -1.94 -11.28
C THR A 15 -11.62 -1.80 -11.16
N ASN A 16 -12.26 -2.88 -10.71
CA ASN A 16 -13.62 -2.84 -10.20
C ASN A 16 -13.55 -2.67 -8.67
N PRO A 17 -14.55 -2.03 -8.05
CA PRO A 17 -14.60 -1.96 -6.60
C PRO A 17 -14.62 -3.37 -5.99
N ILE A 18 -13.83 -3.58 -4.95
CA ILE A 18 -13.84 -4.81 -4.15
C ILE A 18 -14.18 -4.48 -2.71
N THR A 19 -14.89 -5.38 -2.04
CA THR A 19 -15.21 -5.26 -0.62
C THR A 19 -14.28 -6.15 0.19
N LEU A 20 -13.66 -5.58 1.22
CA LEU A 20 -12.75 -6.28 2.12
C LEU A 20 -13.07 -5.93 3.58
N ARG A 21 -12.46 -6.67 4.50
CA ARG A 21 -12.55 -6.43 5.94
C ARG A 21 -11.19 -6.09 6.52
N THR A 22 -11.17 -5.18 7.48
CA THR A 22 -9.95 -4.88 8.25
C THR A 22 -9.59 -6.08 9.14
N LEU A 23 -8.29 -6.37 9.32
CA LEU A 23 -7.87 -7.60 9.99
C LEU A 23 -8.20 -7.64 11.48
N ASP A 24 -8.05 -6.51 12.20
CA ASP A 24 -8.21 -6.50 13.67
C ASP A 24 -9.67 -6.32 14.11
N GLN A 25 -10.44 -5.51 13.38
CA GLN A 25 -11.79 -5.11 13.78
C GLN A 25 -12.89 -5.67 12.87
N GLU A 26 -12.51 -6.41 11.82
CA GLU A 26 -13.41 -6.99 10.80
C GLU A 26 -14.35 -5.98 10.13
N LYS A 27 -14.05 -4.68 10.21
CA LYS A 27 -14.87 -3.62 9.60
C LYS A 27 -14.77 -3.67 8.09
N GLU A 28 -15.92 -3.64 7.41
CA GLU A 28 -16.00 -3.65 5.97
C GLU A 28 -15.60 -2.30 5.35
N PHE A 29 -15.01 -2.38 4.17
CA PHE A 29 -14.71 -1.22 3.34
C PHE A 29 -14.65 -1.64 1.87
N GLU A 30 -15.01 -0.70 1.00
CA GLU A 30 -14.80 -0.82 -0.43
C GLU A 30 -13.42 -0.23 -0.80
N ALA A 31 -12.71 -0.89 -1.71
CA ALA A 31 -11.47 -0.39 -2.29
C ALA A 31 -11.59 -0.30 -3.81
N LYS A 32 -11.22 0.84 -4.37
CA LYS A 32 -11.23 1.09 -5.82
C LYS A 32 -10.01 1.86 -6.26
N TYR A 33 -9.37 1.43 -7.35
CA TYR A 33 -8.33 2.21 -7.99
C TYR A 33 -8.93 3.31 -8.87
N THR A 34 -8.47 4.54 -8.70
CA THR A 34 -8.89 5.69 -9.52
C THR A 34 -7.72 6.65 -9.65
N ILE A 35 -7.31 6.94 -10.89
CA ILE A 35 -6.34 7.99 -11.27
C ILE A 35 -5.10 7.98 -10.35
N GLY A 36 -4.37 6.86 -10.33
CA GLY A 36 -3.10 6.78 -9.58
C GLY A 36 -3.23 6.48 -8.09
N LYS A 37 -4.43 6.40 -7.53
CA LYS A 37 -4.68 6.20 -6.10
C LYS A 37 -5.64 5.03 -5.85
N ILE A 38 -5.53 4.43 -4.67
CA ILE A 38 -6.55 3.53 -4.14
C ILE A 38 -7.45 4.37 -3.24
N THR A 39 -8.72 4.48 -3.57
CA THR A 39 -9.74 5.11 -2.73
C THR A 39 -10.38 4.03 -1.88
N ILE A 40 -10.35 4.23 -0.57
CA ILE A 40 -11.03 3.38 0.41
C ILE A 40 -12.31 4.06 0.85
N ILE A 41 -13.43 3.35 0.85
CA ILE A 41 -14.72 3.84 1.35
C ILE A 41 -15.14 2.91 2.50
N PRO A 42 -14.88 3.29 3.76
CA PRO A 42 -15.32 2.50 4.90
C PRO A 42 -16.85 2.47 4.96
N GLU A 43 -17.43 1.30 5.20
CA GLU A 43 -18.88 1.15 5.31
C GLU A 43 -19.46 2.04 6.41
N SER A 44 -18.77 2.13 7.55
CA SER A 44 -19.24 2.87 8.73
C SER A 44 -19.37 4.38 8.52
N SER A 45 -18.50 4.98 7.70
CA SER A 45 -18.47 6.44 7.51
C SER A 45 -18.93 6.89 6.14
N GLY A 46 -18.81 6.05 5.11
CA GLY A 46 -19.02 6.44 3.71
C GLY A 46 -18.01 7.46 3.15
N GLU A 47 -17.20 8.08 4.01
CA GLU A 47 -16.20 9.08 3.61
C GLU A 47 -15.02 8.46 2.84
N PRO A 48 -14.75 8.92 1.59
CA PRO A 48 -13.65 8.41 0.79
C PRO A 48 -12.27 8.80 1.35
N ARG A 49 -11.36 7.82 1.39
CA ARG A 49 -9.99 7.95 1.88
C ARG A 49 -9.02 7.63 0.74
N PRO A 50 -8.51 8.63 0.02
CA PRO A 50 -7.55 8.40 -1.06
C PRO A 50 -6.17 8.06 -0.51
N ILE A 51 -5.60 6.97 -0.99
CA ILE A 51 -4.26 6.48 -0.63
C ILE A 51 -3.43 6.43 -1.91
N ASP A 52 -2.46 7.33 -2.02
CA ASP A 52 -1.52 7.30 -3.13
C ASP A 52 -0.44 6.21 -2.94
N GLN A 53 0.21 5.86 -4.05
CA GLN A 53 1.24 4.83 -4.08
C GLN A 53 2.41 5.13 -3.13
N SER A 54 2.76 6.40 -2.94
CA SER A 54 3.90 6.80 -2.10
C SER A 54 3.59 6.62 -0.62
N HIS A 55 2.36 6.95 -0.22
CA HIS A 55 1.84 6.71 1.12
C HIS A 55 1.77 5.21 1.42
N PHE A 56 1.21 4.42 0.50
CA PHE A 56 1.17 2.97 0.66
C PHE A 56 2.58 2.38 0.81
N ARG A 57 3.52 2.82 -0.04
CA ARG A 57 4.91 2.34 0.01
C ARG A 57 5.58 2.61 1.36
N ARG A 58 5.23 3.68 2.07
CA ARG A 58 5.78 3.94 3.41
C ARG A 58 5.42 2.84 4.40
N VAL A 59 4.17 2.37 4.38
CA VAL A 59 3.73 1.25 5.21
C VAL A 59 4.40 -0.04 4.76
N TRP A 60 4.43 -0.32 3.45
CA TRP A 60 5.11 -1.49 2.89
C TRP A 60 6.57 -1.59 3.33
N ASN A 61 7.33 -0.51 3.20
CA ASN A 61 8.75 -0.48 3.57
C ASN A 61 8.97 -0.68 5.06
N ASN A 62 8.01 -0.31 5.92
CA ASN A 62 8.09 -0.60 7.34
C ASN A 62 7.75 -2.07 7.62
N ALA A 63 6.75 -2.63 6.93
CA ALA A 63 6.42 -4.06 7.04
C ALA A 63 7.57 -4.96 6.60
N CYS A 64 8.27 -4.57 5.54
CA CYS A 64 9.51 -5.20 5.07
C CYS A 64 10.57 -5.39 6.17
N ASN A 65 10.68 -4.45 7.12
CA ASN A 65 11.68 -4.49 8.20
C ASN A 65 11.17 -5.20 9.47
N LYS A 66 10.00 -5.84 9.41
CA LYS A 66 9.38 -6.54 10.54
C LYS A 66 9.48 -8.04 10.32
N GLU A 67 9.53 -8.77 11.44
CA GLU A 67 9.33 -10.23 11.48
C GLU A 67 8.02 -10.63 10.80
N LYS A 68 7.99 -11.79 10.14
CA LYS A 68 6.83 -12.23 9.32
C LYS A 68 5.49 -12.17 10.06
N SER A 69 5.47 -12.55 11.33
CA SER A 69 4.29 -12.51 12.22
C SER A 69 3.81 -11.09 12.56
N GLU A 70 4.66 -10.08 12.38
CA GLU A 70 4.40 -8.68 12.70
C GLU A 70 4.04 -7.84 11.46
N GLN A 71 4.30 -8.36 10.25
CA GLN A 71 4.14 -7.62 9.00
C GLN A 71 2.68 -7.22 8.74
N LEU A 72 1.74 -8.08 9.11
CA LEU A 72 0.31 -7.89 8.85
C LEU A 72 -0.48 -7.46 10.10
N LYS A 73 0.18 -6.78 11.06
CA LYS A 73 -0.50 -6.20 12.23
C LYS A 73 -0.72 -4.69 12.04
N PRO A 74 -1.96 -4.21 11.82
CA PRO A 74 -2.27 -2.80 11.65
C PRO A 74 -1.68 -1.87 12.72
N GLY A 75 -1.72 -2.30 13.99
CA GLY A 75 -1.18 -1.54 15.13
C GLY A 75 0.26 -1.09 14.95
N ASN A 76 1.08 -1.90 14.25
CA ASN A 76 2.49 -1.58 13.99
C ASN A 76 2.69 -0.38 13.06
N TYR A 77 1.65 0.10 12.36
CA TYR A 77 1.78 1.16 11.35
C TYR A 77 0.88 2.37 11.61
N GLN A 78 0.13 2.41 12.72
CA GLN A 78 -0.76 3.52 13.04
C GLN A 78 -0.02 4.86 13.15
N HIS A 79 1.23 4.85 13.63
CA HIS A 79 2.10 6.03 13.69
C HIS A 79 2.62 6.49 12.31
N ILE A 80 2.51 5.65 11.28
CA ILE A 80 2.91 5.96 9.89
C ILE A 80 1.71 6.44 9.08
N SER A 81 0.55 5.83 9.31
CA SER A 81 -0.67 6.11 8.58
C SER A 81 -1.91 5.92 9.46
N VAL A 82 -2.79 6.91 9.47
CA VAL A 82 -4.14 6.79 10.04
C VAL A 82 -5.02 5.76 9.30
N ASN A 83 -4.62 5.37 8.09
CA ASN A 83 -5.31 4.37 7.28
C ASN A 83 -4.60 3.00 7.32
N ALA A 84 -3.72 2.77 8.31
CA ALA A 84 -2.93 1.55 8.44
C ALA A 84 -3.77 0.27 8.35
N SER A 85 -4.93 0.21 9.02
CA SER A 85 -5.79 -0.98 9.02
C SER A 85 -6.30 -1.36 7.63
N TYR A 86 -6.63 -0.38 6.79
CA TYR A 86 -7.06 -0.63 5.42
C TYR A 86 -5.89 -1.05 4.53
N ILE A 87 -4.74 -0.39 4.69
CA ILE A 87 -3.53 -0.69 3.93
C ILE A 87 -3.08 -2.13 4.20
N VAL A 88 -3.03 -2.53 5.47
CA VAL A 88 -2.61 -3.87 5.87
C VAL A 88 -3.61 -4.93 5.42
N ALA A 89 -4.91 -4.66 5.44
CA ALA A 89 -5.90 -5.57 4.87
C ALA A 89 -5.69 -5.79 3.35
N LEU A 90 -5.42 -4.72 2.59
CA LEU A 90 -5.08 -4.83 1.17
C LEU A 90 -3.76 -5.58 0.94
N MET A 91 -2.76 -5.38 1.81
CA MET A 91 -1.52 -6.17 1.78
C MET A 91 -1.83 -7.64 1.98
N SER A 92 -2.55 -7.98 3.06
CA SER A 92 -2.92 -9.36 3.37
C SER A 92 -3.69 -10.02 2.24
N HIS A 93 -4.61 -9.31 1.58
CA HIS A 93 -5.41 -9.83 0.47
C HIS A 93 -4.57 -10.30 -0.73
N ILE A 94 -3.48 -9.61 -1.05
CA ILE A 94 -2.61 -9.97 -2.19
C ILE A 94 -1.47 -10.90 -1.79
N VAL A 95 -1.01 -10.78 -0.53
CA VAL A 95 0.25 -11.38 -0.06
C VAL A 95 0.03 -12.68 0.72
N ILE A 96 -1.22 -13.18 0.84
CA ILE A 96 -1.66 -14.35 1.63
C ILE A 96 -0.57 -15.42 1.88
N ASP A 97 0.14 -15.89 0.85
CA ASP A 97 1.22 -16.90 0.98
C ASP A 97 2.60 -16.47 0.45
N LYS A 98 2.80 -15.19 0.16
CA LYS A 98 4.04 -14.66 -0.44
C LYS A 98 4.83 -13.89 0.60
N ASP A 99 6.15 -14.03 0.58
CA ASP A 99 7.00 -13.20 1.44
C ASP A 99 6.99 -11.75 0.96
N ILE A 100 6.96 -10.80 1.88
CA ILE A 100 7.18 -9.39 1.58
C ILE A 100 8.67 -9.18 1.37
N GLU A 101 9.06 -8.76 0.17
CA GLU A 101 10.46 -8.47 -0.14
C GLU A 101 10.76 -6.98 -0.02
N CYS A 102 11.83 -6.69 0.72
CA CYS A 102 12.40 -5.36 0.84
C CYS A 102 13.03 -4.92 -0.49
N GLU A 103 12.85 -3.65 -0.83
CA GLU A 103 13.69 -3.01 -1.83
C GLU A 103 15.12 -2.91 -1.29
N SER A 104 16.11 -3.34 -2.08
CA SER A 104 17.52 -3.20 -1.71
C SER A 104 17.93 -1.73 -1.68
N VAL A 105 18.99 -1.41 -0.91
CA VAL A 105 19.52 -0.04 -0.83
C VAL A 105 19.91 0.49 -2.22
N SER A 106 20.49 -0.36 -3.07
CA SER A 106 20.85 0.01 -4.44
C SER A 106 19.63 0.34 -5.31
N GLU A 107 18.55 -0.44 -5.23
CA GLU A 107 17.27 -0.15 -5.91
C GLU A 107 16.65 1.15 -5.40
N PHE A 108 16.68 1.41 -4.10
CA PHE A 108 16.20 2.66 -3.51
C PHE A 108 16.95 3.88 -4.05
N LEU A 109 18.30 3.82 -4.06
CA LEU A 109 19.16 4.89 -4.54
C LEU A 109 18.94 5.15 -6.03
N LYS A 110 18.87 4.08 -6.83
CA LYS A 110 18.59 4.16 -8.27
C LYS A 110 17.27 4.89 -8.54
N ARG A 111 16.20 4.51 -7.85
CA ARG A 111 14.88 5.18 -8.00
C ARG A 111 14.91 6.64 -7.57
N ARG A 112 15.64 6.97 -6.50
CA ARG A 112 15.79 8.35 -6.05
C ARG A 112 16.47 9.20 -7.13
N GLN A 113 17.50 8.64 -7.78
CA GLN A 113 18.21 9.28 -8.87
C GLN A 113 17.31 9.45 -10.11
N GLU A 114 16.55 8.43 -10.50
CA GLU A 114 15.57 8.52 -11.60
C GLU A 114 14.54 9.63 -11.36
N ARG A 115 13.96 9.74 -10.15
CA ARG A 115 13.02 10.83 -9.82
C ARG A 115 13.67 12.22 -9.93
N TYR A 116 14.93 12.34 -9.53
CA TYR A 116 15.67 13.60 -9.65
C TYR A 116 15.84 13.99 -11.13
N GLN A 117 16.24 13.03 -11.98
CA GLN A 117 16.41 13.25 -13.41
C GLN A 117 15.09 13.59 -14.12
N SER A 118 13.98 12.92 -13.78
CA SER A 118 12.67 13.24 -14.36
C SER A 118 12.18 14.65 -14.00
N ARG A 119 12.51 15.14 -12.81
CA ARG A 119 12.18 16.51 -12.40
C ARG A 119 12.97 17.56 -13.15
N ILE A 120 14.25 17.30 -13.44
CA ILE A 120 15.08 18.19 -14.26
C ILE A 120 14.51 18.28 -15.68
N LYS A 121 14.19 17.13 -16.29
CA LYS A 121 13.66 17.06 -17.66
C LYS A 121 12.30 17.74 -17.85
N ASN A 122 11.44 17.75 -16.84
CA ASN A 122 10.12 18.39 -16.93
C ASN A 122 10.17 19.92 -16.69
N ASN A 123 11.33 20.46 -16.29
CA ASN A 123 11.55 21.89 -16.05
C ASN A 123 12.48 22.53 -17.10
N SER A 124 12.85 21.79 -18.16
CA SER A 124 13.63 22.27 -19.31
C SER A 124 12.75 22.29 -20.54
#